data_AF-A0A1H8IU14-F1
#
_entry.id   AF-A0A1H8IU14-F1
#
_cell.length_a   1.000
_cell.length_b   1.000
_cell.length_c   1.000
_cell.angle_alpha   90.00
_cell.angle_beta   90.00
_cell.angle_gamma   90.00
#
_symmetry.space_group_name_H-M   'P 1'
#
loop_
_entity.id
_entity.type
_entity.pdbx_description
1 polymer ?
#
loop_
_entity_poly.entity_id
_entity_poly.type
_entity_poly.pdbx_seq_one_letter_code
_entity_poly.pdbx_strand_id
1 'polypeptide(L)' 'MGYTTVSTSMFHPDMQQTPENVAKVIEIAGWTAEEAAEAIDVATSNIESAVTGEYALLEREWKKLLDVAGRRAFDDGCDE' A
#
# COMPACT_ATOMS: atom_id res chain seq x y z
N MET A 1 7.96 -3.08 32.04
CA MET A 1 7.68 -2.02 31.06
C MET A 1 8.05 -2.56 29.70
N GLY A 2 7.10 -2.65 28.78
CA GLY A 2 7.33 -3.18 27.43
C GLY A 2 6.10 -2.96 26.58
N TYR A 3 5.68 -1.69 26.46
CA TYR A 3 4.66 -1.30 25.50
C TYR A 3 5.23 -1.53 24.11
N THR A 4 4.78 -2.58 23.42
CA THR A 4 5.02 -2.73 21.98
C THR A 4 4.25 -1.63 21.28
N THR A 5 4.97 -0.57 20.93
CA THR A 5 4.47 0.54 20.15
C THR A 5 4.02 0.05 18.78
N VAL A 6 2.69 -0.04 18.62
CA VAL A 6 1.90 0.45 17.49
C VAL A 6 2.64 0.47 16.14
N SER A 7 2.29 -0.46 15.26
CA SER A 7 2.36 -0.23 13.82
C SER A 7 1.02 -0.67 13.24
N THR A 8 0.08 0.28 13.27
CA THR A 8 -1.24 0.27 12.64
C THR A 8 -1.09 0.29 11.12
N SER A 9 -0.53 -0.78 10.56
CA SER A 9 -0.56 -1.04 9.13
C SER A 9 -0.50 -2.55 8.93
N MET A 10 -1.50 -3.13 8.25
CA MET A 10 -1.57 -4.57 7.98
C MET A 10 -0.34 -5.10 7.22
N PHE A 11 0.40 -4.21 6.55
CA PHE A 11 1.54 -4.56 5.73
C PHE A 11 2.86 -4.36 6.47
N HIS A 12 3.76 -5.34 6.33
CA HIS A 12 5.11 -5.25 6.87
C HIS A 12 5.90 -4.18 6.09
N PRO A 13 6.65 -3.28 6.76
CA PRO A 13 7.43 -2.23 6.09
C PRO A 13 8.60 -2.77 5.23
N ASP A 14 9.00 -4.02 5.46
CA ASP A 14 9.99 -4.77 4.66
C ASP A 14 9.35 -5.63 3.56
N MET A 15 8.05 -5.46 3.28
CA MET A 15 7.40 -6.18 2.20
C MET A 15 8.08 -5.84 0.88
N GLN A 16 8.64 -6.86 0.21
CA GLN A 16 9.31 -6.67 -1.07
C GLN A 16 8.31 -6.18 -2.11
N GLN A 17 8.70 -5.14 -2.85
CA GLN A 17 7.88 -4.65 -3.95
C GLN A 17 7.94 -5.64 -5.11
N THR A 18 6.91 -6.47 -5.23
CA THR A 18 6.66 -7.34 -6.37
C THR A 18 5.33 -6.94 -7.01
N PRO A 19 5.14 -7.15 -8.32
CA PRO A 19 3.88 -6.84 -9.00
C PRO A 19 2.67 -7.49 -8.32
N GLU A 20 2.83 -8.73 -7.86
CA GLU A 20 1.80 -9.45 -7.10
C GLU A 20 1.48 -8.79 -5.76
N ASN A 21 2.49 -8.29 -5.03
CA ASN A 21 2.27 -7.61 -3.75
C ASN A 21 1.63 -6.24 -3.96
N VAL A 22 2.03 -5.49 -5.00
CA VAL A 22 1.42 -4.20 -5.34
C VAL A 22 -0.07 -4.41 -5.65
N ALA A 23 -0.41 -5.40 -6.48
CA ALA A 23 -1.79 -5.74 -6.78
C ALA A 23 -2.58 -6.13 -5.52
N LYS A 24 -2.02 -6.98 -4.66
CA LYS A 24 -2.66 -7.39 -3.40
C LYS A 24 -2.89 -6.23 -2.44
N VAL A 25 -1.94 -5.31 -2.30
CA VAL A 25 -2.07 -4.14 -1.41
C VAL A 25 -3.22 -3.25 -1.86
N ILE A 26 -3.32 -3.01 -3.16
CA ILE A 26 -4.39 -2.22 -3.77
C ILE A 26 -5.75 -2.93 -3.59
N GLU A 27 -5.79 -4.25 -3.81
CA GLU A 27 -6.98 -5.07 -3.62
C GLU A 27 -7.47 -5.08 -2.17
N ILE A 28 -6.57 -5.26 -1.20
CA ILE A 28 -6.88 -5.25 0.24
C ILE A 28 -7.37 -3.87 0.70
N ALA A 29 -6.84 -2.79 0.13
CA ALA A 29 -7.33 -1.44 0.41
C ALA A 29 -8.66 -1.11 -0.28
N GLY A 30 -9.16 -2.01 -1.15
CA GLY A 30 -10.35 -1.79 -1.96
C GLY A 30 -10.21 -0.63 -2.93
N TRP A 31 -9.00 -0.38 -3.44
CA TRP A 31 -8.71 0.71 -4.37
C TRP A 31 -8.64 0.24 -5.82
N THR A 32 -8.95 1.15 -6.72
CA THR A 32 -8.49 1.08 -8.12
C THR A 32 -7.06 1.64 -8.24
N ALA A 33 -6.38 1.36 -9.36
CA ALA A 33 -5.04 1.91 -9.62
C ALA A 33 -5.02 3.45 -9.58
N GLU A 34 -6.13 4.09 -9.97
CA GLU A 34 -6.29 5.55 -9.97
C GLU A 34 -6.44 6.10 -8.55
N GLU A 35 -7.27 5.47 -7.70
CA GLU A 35 -7.41 5.86 -6.28
C GLU A 35 -6.11 5.63 -5.50
N ALA A 36 -5.41 4.53 -5.77
CA ALA A 36 -4.12 4.25 -5.15
C ALA A 36 -3.08 5.31 -5.52
N ALA A 37 -3.09 5.78 -6.78
CA ALA A 37 -2.21 6.83 -7.26
C ALA A 37 -2.53 8.19 -6.62
N GLU A 38 -3.82 8.54 -6.51
CA GLU A 38 -4.28 9.75 -5.83
C GLU A 38 -3.89 9.73 -4.34
N ALA A 39 -4.08 8.59 -3.67
CA ALA A 39 -3.76 8.42 -2.25
C ALA A 39 -2.28 8.69 -1.92
N ILE A 40 -1.37 8.39 -2.83
CA ILE A 40 0.07 8.63 -2.65
C ILE A 40 0.62 9.84 -3.42
N ASP A 41 -0.24 10.56 -4.16
CA ASP A 41 0.11 11.71 -5.01
C ASP A 41 1.15 11.36 -6.08
N VAL A 42 0.89 10.31 -6.86
CA VAL A 42 1.71 9.89 -8.00
C VAL A 42 0.88 9.75 -9.28
N ALA A 43 1.53 9.62 -10.42
CA ALA A 43 0.85 9.31 -11.68
C ALA A 43 0.29 7.89 -11.67
N THR A 44 -0.94 7.70 -12.16
CA THR A 44 -1.59 6.39 -12.30
C THR A 44 -0.72 5.40 -13.07
N SER A 45 -0.02 5.87 -14.11
CA SER A 45 0.90 5.05 -14.89
C SER A 45 2.02 4.44 -14.06
N ASN A 46 2.47 5.08 -12.97
CA ASN A 46 3.49 4.51 -12.09
C ASN A 46 2.94 3.31 -11.30
N ILE A 47 1.67 3.37 -10.90
CA ILE A 47 0.99 2.24 -10.23
C ILE A 47 0.77 1.11 -11.23
N GLU A 48 0.31 1.40 -12.44
CA GLU A 48 0.12 0.40 -13.49
C GLU A 48 1.44 -0.28 -13.90
N SER A 49 2.52 0.49 -14.07
CA SER A 49 3.86 -0.06 -14.32
C SER A 49 4.36 -0.91 -13.15
N ALA A 50 4.01 -0.57 -11.90
CA ALA A 50 4.37 -1.36 -10.72
C ALA A 50 3.56 -2.66 -10.60
N VAL A 51 2.27 -2.64 -10.99
CA VAL A 51 1.40 -3.83 -11.03
C VAL A 51 1.80 -4.77 -12.17
N THR A 52 2.18 -4.23 -13.32
CA THR A 52 2.66 -5.03 -14.47
C THR A 52 4.11 -5.50 -14.31
N GLY A 53 4.85 -4.91 -13.37
CA GLY A 53 6.27 -5.22 -13.11
C GLY A 53 7.23 -4.58 -14.12
N GLU A 54 6.76 -3.64 -14.93
CA GLU A 54 7.59 -2.90 -15.89
C GLU A 54 8.55 -1.94 -15.18
N TYR A 55 8.05 -1.22 -14.16
CA TYR A 55 8.85 -0.34 -13.30
C TYR A 55 8.43 -0.44 -11.85
N ALA A 56 9.41 -0.59 -10.95
CA ALA A 56 9.17 -0.48 -9.52
C ALA A 56 8.95 0.98 -9.11
N LEU A 57 8.13 1.18 -8.09
CA LEU A 57 7.99 2.47 -7.42
C LEU A 57 9.27 2.78 -6.63
N LEU A 58 9.47 4.04 -6.31
CA LEU A 58 10.52 4.41 -5.38
C LEU A 58 10.19 3.86 -3.99
N GLU A 59 11.20 3.49 -3.21
CA GLU A 59 11.02 2.94 -1.86
C GLU A 59 10.12 3.83 -0.98
N ARG A 60 10.24 5.16 -1.12
CA ARG A 60 9.41 6.14 -0.41
C ARG A 60 7.93 6.09 -0.81
N GLU A 61 7.65 5.85 -2.09
CA GLU A 61 6.29 5.76 -2.65
C GLU A 61 5.66 4.44 -2.25
N TRP A 62 6.44 3.36 -2.31
CA TRP A 62 6.04 2.04 -1.85
C TRP A 62 5.70 2.03 -0.35
N LYS A 63 6.57 2.58 0.51
CA LYS A 63 6.30 2.71 1.95
C LYS A 63 5.06 3.57 2.22
N LYS A 64 4.86 4.65 1.47
CA LYS A 64 3.66 5.50 1.58
C LYS A 64 2.40 4.72 1.17
N LEU A 65 2.46 3.96 0.07
CA LEU A 65 1.35 3.11 -0.36
C LEU A 65 0.97 2.10 0.72
N LEU A 66 1.95 1.39 1.30
CA LEU A 66 1.71 0.43 2.37
C LEU A 66 1.09 1.08 3.62
N ASP A 67 1.54 2.27 4.02
CA ASP A 67 1.00 3.00 5.19
C ASP A 67 -0.45 3.46 4.95
N VAL A 68 -0.74 4.08 3.80
CA VAL A 68 -2.11 4.57 3.51
C VAL A 68 -3.06 3.40 3.24
N ALA A 69 -2.64 2.39 2.48
CA ALA A 69 -3.42 1.18 2.20
C ALA A 69 -3.71 0.41 3.49
N GLY A 70 -2.70 0.22 4.35
CA GLY A 70 -2.86 -0.51 5.60
C GLY A 70 -3.74 0.22 6.61
N ARG A 71 -3.72 1.56 6.64
CA ARG A 71 -4.68 2.34 7.45
C ARG A 71 -6.10 2.21 6.94
N ARG A 72 -6.32 2.30 5.63
CA ARG A 72 -7.65 2.14 5.04
C ARG A 72 -8.22 0.75 5.27
N ALA A 73 -7.42 -0.29 5.04
CA ALA A 73 -7.82 -1.67 5.30
C ALA A 73 -8.11 -1.94 6.78
N PHE A 74 -7.45 -1.21 7.69
CA PHE A 74 -7.72 -1.28 9.12
C PHE A 74 -8.99 -0.51 9.52
N ASP A 75 -9.24 0.66 8.93
CA ASP A 75 -10.42 1.50 9.17
C ASP A 75 -11.71 0.81 8.68
N ASP A 76 -11.65 0.14 7.52
CA ASP A 76 -12.76 -0.64 6.95
C ASP A 76 -13.05 -1.93 7.75
N GLY A 77 -12.07 -2.42 8.52
CA GLY A 77 -12.15 -3.65 9.32
C GLY A 77 -12.39 -3.43 10.82
N CYS A 78 -12.62 -2.20 11.29
CA CYS A 78 -12.76 -1.88 12.71
C CYS A 78 -14.20 -1.47 13.08
N ASP A 79 -15.19 -2.17 12.52
CA ASP A 79 -16.60 -2.11 12.93
C ASP A 79 -17.03 -3.54 13.33
N GLU A 80 -16.51 -4.05 14.46
CA GLU A 80 -17.07 -5.18 15.25
C GLU A 80 -16.50 -5.26 16.68
#